data_AF-W9JE15-F1
#
_entry.id   AF-W9JE15-F1
#
_cell.length_a   1.000
_cell.length_b   1.000
_cell.length_c   1.000
_cell.angle_alpha   90.00
_cell.angle_beta   90.00
_cell.angle_gamma   90.00
#
_symmetry.space_group_name_H-M   'P 1'
#
loop_
_entity.id
_entity.type
_entity.pdbx_description
1 polymer ?
#
loop_
_entity_poly.entity_id
_entity_poly.type
_entity_poly.pdbx_seq_one_letter_code
_entity_poly.pdbx_strand_id
1 'polypeptide(L)'
;MPRMDLGLPYNHCSNTPCRDGFQSPSLLRCGGCQVVKYCGQPHQKAHRPRHKVQCIPIKQQKDKVVEEEQKLWADPGVDTAGENPFESIVGNFWFFKSTLPYMQARFDHITAILNRHNCEAAEMALDNSLDLLHLCRGDNLSVRSQDPALYLRLSRDQEAYDFINWYAVRDPSYDFHDTSLPFLEKHDEDAFEAVNEKPNFTNLSFFVALTLIKIRLMKDLEGLQKFVQSKSNAAGEARYDYLQEEAMSDILLKRPDIVAQDNYKEIIDELRRQVLQLYKMAKEKNLHF
;
A
#
# COMPACT_ATOMS: atom_id res chain seq x y z
N MET A 1 -7.01 10.01 -17.38
CA MET A 1 -6.53 10.88 -16.29
C MET A 1 -6.02 9.97 -15.18
N PRO A 2 -4.99 10.31 -14.39
CA PRO A 2 -4.71 9.52 -13.20
C PRO A 2 -5.96 9.60 -12.31
N ARG A 3 -6.40 8.43 -11.81
CA ARG A 3 -7.54 8.30 -10.91
C ARG A 3 -7.47 9.33 -9.79
N MET A 4 -8.62 9.66 -9.21
CA MET A 4 -8.65 10.42 -7.97
C MET A 4 -7.82 9.69 -6.91
N ASP A 5 -6.54 10.05 -6.77
CA ASP A 5 -5.64 9.59 -5.72
C ASP A 5 -6.10 10.17 -4.37
N LEU A 6 -7.35 10.00 -3.96
CA LEU A 6 -7.91 10.34 -2.63
C LEU A 6 -7.49 11.71 -2.06
N GLY A 7 -7.19 12.69 -2.93
CA GLY A 7 -6.67 14.01 -2.54
C GLY A 7 -5.17 14.07 -2.19
N LEU A 8 -4.40 12.98 -2.31
CA LEU A 8 -2.95 13.00 -2.29
C LEU A 8 -2.40 13.37 -3.67
N PRO A 9 -1.66 14.48 -3.77
CA PRO A 9 -1.12 14.88 -5.06
C PRO A 9 -0.01 13.91 -5.49
N TYR A 10 -0.14 13.29 -6.66
CA TYR A 10 0.90 12.47 -7.29
C TYR A 10 1.54 13.21 -8.45
N ASN A 11 2.85 13.03 -8.59
CA ASN A 11 3.64 13.61 -9.67
C ASN A 11 3.43 15.13 -9.83
N HIS A 12 3.52 15.83 -8.71
CA HIS A 12 3.29 17.28 -8.61
C HIS A 12 4.54 17.99 -8.09
N CYS A 13 4.67 19.28 -8.40
CA CYS A 13 5.68 20.10 -7.78
C CYS A 13 5.31 20.39 -6.32
N SER A 14 6.21 20.08 -5.39
CA SER A 14 5.99 20.29 -3.96
C SER A 14 6.10 21.75 -3.50
N ASN A 15 6.45 22.69 -4.39
CA ASN A 15 6.43 24.12 -4.07
C ASN A 15 5.06 24.70 -4.46
N THR A 16 4.32 25.24 -3.49
CA THR A 16 3.01 25.86 -3.73
C THR A 16 3.04 27.37 -3.50
N PRO A 17 2.44 28.19 -4.39
CA PRO A 17 1.82 27.82 -5.68
C PRO A 17 2.87 27.55 -6.79
N CYS A 18 2.59 26.60 -7.68
CA CYS A 18 3.39 26.32 -8.90
C CYS A 18 2.49 26.44 -10.13
N ARG A 19 2.90 27.26 -11.12
CA ARG A 19 2.11 27.51 -12.34
C ARG A 19 2.14 26.36 -13.35
N ASP A 20 3.19 25.55 -13.33
CA ASP A 20 3.35 24.43 -14.29
C ASP A 20 2.37 23.27 -14.02
N GLY A 21 1.49 23.39 -13.03
CA GLY A 21 0.37 22.47 -12.83
C GLY A 21 0.77 21.03 -12.54
N PHE A 22 -0.23 20.17 -12.53
CA PHE A 22 -0.10 18.73 -12.33
C PHE A 22 0.59 18.07 -13.54
N GLN A 23 1.42 17.03 -13.31
CA GLN A 23 1.90 16.08 -14.32
C GLN A 23 2.97 16.57 -15.32
N SER A 24 4.00 17.30 -14.89
CA SER A 24 5.22 17.35 -15.72
C SER A 24 5.93 15.98 -15.67
N PRO A 25 6.22 15.33 -16.80
CA PRO A 25 6.93 14.04 -16.82
C PRO A 25 8.41 14.16 -16.39
N SER A 26 8.92 15.38 -16.21
CA SER A 26 10.34 15.67 -15.96
C SER A 26 10.61 16.34 -14.60
N LEU A 27 9.77 16.05 -13.59
CA LEU A 27 10.01 16.62 -12.26
C LEU A 27 11.29 16.06 -11.62
N LEU A 28 12.13 16.96 -11.12
CA LEU A 28 13.34 16.65 -10.39
C LEU A 28 12.99 16.18 -8.98
N ARG A 29 13.45 14.99 -8.60
CA ARG A 29 13.37 14.52 -7.20
C ARG A 29 14.36 15.30 -6.32
N CYS A 30 14.01 15.50 -5.05
CA CYS A 30 14.95 16.03 -4.08
C CYS A 30 16.16 15.09 -3.93
N GLY A 31 17.36 15.57 -4.23
CA GLY A 31 18.59 14.78 -4.16
C GLY A 31 18.83 14.09 -2.81
N GLY A 32 18.40 14.71 -1.70
CA GLY A 32 18.53 14.12 -0.36
C GLY A 32 17.53 13.00 -0.09
N CYS A 33 16.26 13.38 0.08
CA CYS A 33 15.22 12.46 0.55
C CYS A 33 14.51 11.68 -0.55
N GLN A 34 14.58 12.10 -1.82
CA GLN A 34 13.91 11.46 -2.97
C GLN A 34 12.37 11.35 -2.93
N VAL A 35 11.70 11.77 -1.84
CA VAL A 35 10.25 11.66 -1.62
C VAL A 35 9.42 12.91 -2.02
N VAL A 36 10.05 13.91 -2.62
CA VAL A 36 9.38 15.12 -3.14
C VAL A 36 9.96 15.51 -4.49
N LYS A 37 9.16 16.19 -5.30
CA LYS A 37 9.44 16.49 -6.70
C LYS A 37 9.30 18.00 -6.99
N TYR A 38 10.04 18.50 -7.97
CA TYR A 38 10.06 19.92 -8.35
C TYR A 38 10.16 20.10 -9.87
N CYS A 39 9.52 21.13 -10.42
CA CYS A 39 9.70 21.50 -11.84
C CYS A 39 11.13 21.93 -12.17
N GLY A 40 11.89 22.37 -11.16
CA GLY A 40 13.26 22.82 -11.35
C GLY A 40 13.92 23.25 -10.05
N GLN A 41 15.21 23.57 -10.15
CA GLN A 41 16.02 24.07 -9.03
C GLN A 41 15.43 25.32 -8.34
N PRO A 42 14.78 26.29 -9.02
CA PRO A 42 14.19 27.44 -8.33
C PRO A 42 13.13 27.05 -7.29
N HIS A 43 12.21 26.15 -7.65
CA HIS A 43 11.17 25.66 -6.74
C HIS A 43 11.74 24.81 -5.61
N GLN A 44 12.78 24.02 -5.89
CA GLN A 44 13.49 23.28 -4.84
C GLN A 44 14.16 24.23 -3.83
N LYS A 45 14.84 25.28 -4.30
CA LYS A 45 15.47 26.29 -3.43
C LYS A 45 14.44 27.05 -2.60
N ALA A 46 13.31 27.43 -3.20
CA ALA A 46 12.21 28.12 -2.53
C ALA A 46 11.52 27.26 -1.46
N HIS A 47 11.29 25.97 -1.74
CA HIS A 47 10.66 25.05 -0.78
C HIS A 47 11.61 24.57 0.33
N ARG A 48 12.93 24.64 0.12
CA ARG A 48 13.95 24.12 1.03
C ARG A 48 13.75 24.49 2.51
N PRO A 49 13.47 25.75 2.91
CA PRO A 49 13.31 26.10 4.32
C PRO A 49 12.21 25.31 5.03
N ARG A 50 11.08 25.06 4.35
CA ARG A 50 9.96 24.27 4.88
C ARG A 50 10.24 22.76 4.81
N HIS A 51 10.81 22.31 3.69
CA HIS A 51 11.08 20.90 3.44
C HIS A 51 12.20 20.31 4.33
N LYS A 52 13.20 21.13 4.71
CA LYS A 52 14.42 20.69 5.39
C LYS A 52 14.15 19.83 6.63
N VAL A 53 13.14 20.20 7.43
CA VAL A 53 12.79 19.51 8.69
C VAL A 53 12.42 18.04 8.44
N GLN A 54 11.75 17.74 7.33
CA GLN A 54 11.39 16.37 6.95
C GLN A 54 12.47 15.72 6.06
N CYS A 55 13.18 16.51 5.25
CA CYS A 55 14.21 16.02 4.35
C CYS A 55 15.40 15.41 5.09
N ILE A 56 15.85 16.04 6.18
CA ILE A 56 17.05 15.63 6.90
C ILE A 56 16.88 14.24 7.53
N PRO A 57 15.82 13.97 8.33
CA PRO A 57 15.62 12.64 8.90
C PRO A 57 15.54 11.54 7.85
N ILE A 58 14.80 11.78 6.76
CA ILE A 58 14.68 10.80 5.66
C ILE A 58 16.05 10.51 5.03
N LYS A 59 16.83 11.56 4.73
CA LYS A 59 18.18 11.38 4.18
C LYS A 59 19.08 10.61 5.14
N GLN A 60 19.06 10.95 6.42
CA GLN A 60 19.88 10.29 7.44
C GLN A 60 19.56 8.80 7.56
N GLN A 61 18.27 8.44 7.59
CA GLN A 61 17.89 7.03 7.66
C GLN A 61 18.22 6.29 6.35
N LYS A 62 18.05 6.94 5.19
CA LYS A 62 18.48 6.36 3.91
C LYS A 62 19.99 6.09 3.89
N ASP A 63 20.80 7.06 4.33
CA ASP A 63 22.25 6.92 4.40
C ASP A 63 22.64 5.79 5.37
N LYS A 64 21.94 5.64 6.50
CA LYS A 64 22.13 4.55 7.46
C LYS A 64 21.77 3.18 6.87
N VAL A 65 20.70 3.06 6.08
CA VAL A 65 20.37 1.81 5.37
C VAL A 65 21.53 1.40 4.47
N VAL A 66 22.07 2.33 3.68
CA VAL A 66 23.21 2.08 2.79
C VAL A 66 24.47 1.70 3.59
N GLU A 67 24.71 2.35 4.73
CA GLU A 67 25.84 2.03 5.61
C GLU A 67 25.72 0.61 6.18
N GLU A 68 24.56 0.24 6.74
CA GLU A 68 24.35 -1.10 7.31
C GLU A 68 24.37 -2.20 6.23
N GLU A 69 23.86 -1.90 5.02
CA GLU A 69 23.99 -2.79 3.87
C GLU A 69 25.47 -3.03 3.52
N GLN A 70 26.26 -1.97 3.40
CA GLN A 70 27.70 -2.08 3.10
C GLN A 70 28.46 -2.87 4.18
N LYS A 71 28.09 -2.70 5.45
CA LYS A 71 28.65 -3.50 6.55
C LYS A 71 28.36 -4.99 6.34
N LEU A 72 27.12 -5.35 6.00
CA LEU A 72 26.75 -6.75 5.73
C LEU A 72 27.47 -7.34 4.52
N TRP A 73 27.70 -6.55 3.46
CA TRP A 73 28.48 -7.00 2.32
C TRP A 73 29.97 -7.22 2.65
N ALA A 74 30.53 -6.38 3.52
CA ALA A 74 31.94 -6.45 3.89
C ALA A 74 32.23 -7.53 4.95
N ASP A 75 31.30 -7.70 5.91
CA ASP A 75 31.38 -8.67 7.00
C ASP A 75 29.97 -9.21 7.30
N PRO A 76 29.55 -10.30 6.63
CA PRO A 76 28.25 -10.95 6.85
C PRO A 76 28.00 -11.46 8.27
N GLY A 77 29.03 -11.50 9.12
CA GLY A 77 28.95 -12.07 10.46
C GLY A 77 29.20 -13.59 10.51
N VAL A 78 29.51 -14.07 11.71
CA VAL A 78 29.81 -15.50 11.95
C VAL A 78 28.55 -16.34 11.94
N ASP A 79 27.41 -15.76 12.31
CA ASP A 79 26.12 -16.44 12.37
C ASP A 79 25.55 -16.78 10.99
N THR A 80 26.03 -16.13 9.94
CA THR A 80 25.74 -16.46 8.52
C THR A 80 26.78 -17.40 7.90
N ALA A 81 27.71 -17.92 8.72
CA ALA A 81 28.88 -18.68 8.27
C ALA A 81 29.77 -17.93 7.24
N GLY A 82 29.67 -16.61 7.19
CA GLY A 82 30.37 -15.76 6.22
C GLY A 82 29.78 -15.76 4.81
N GLU A 83 28.61 -16.39 4.61
CA GLU A 83 27.90 -16.37 3.33
C GLU A 83 27.16 -15.04 3.12
N ASN A 84 26.87 -14.68 1.86
CA ASN A 84 26.09 -13.49 1.54
C ASN A 84 24.66 -13.62 2.08
N PRO A 85 24.25 -12.80 3.07
CA PRO A 85 22.96 -12.97 3.71
C PRO A 85 21.79 -12.65 2.77
N PHE A 86 22.01 -11.80 1.77
CA PHE A 86 21.01 -11.42 0.76
C PHE A 86 20.68 -12.54 -0.23
N GLU A 87 21.37 -13.68 -0.14
CA GLU A 87 21.13 -14.86 -0.97
C GLU A 87 20.84 -16.10 -0.12
N SER A 88 21.62 -16.33 0.94
CA SER A 88 21.57 -17.59 1.70
C SER A 88 20.46 -17.65 2.75
N ILE A 89 20.01 -16.50 3.28
CA ILE A 89 19.09 -16.45 4.43
C ILE A 89 17.88 -15.51 4.23
N VAL A 90 17.59 -15.13 2.98
CA VAL A 90 16.40 -14.33 2.63
C VAL A 90 15.13 -14.99 3.19
N GLY A 91 14.23 -14.18 3.76
CA GLY A 91 13.04 -14.64 4.46
C GLY A 91 13.25 -14.88 5.96
N ASN A 92 14.50 -15.05 6.39
CA ASN A 92 14.87 -15.38 7.76
C ASN A 92 15.82 -14.36 8.42
N PHE A 93 15.94 -13.14 7.87
CA PHE A 93 16.87 -12.11 8.36
C PHE A 93 16.75 -11.80 9.85
N TRP A 94 15.58 -11.97 10.47
CA TRP A 94 15.42 -11.64 11.89
C TRP A 94 16.19 -12.56 12.85
N PHE A 95 16.52 -13.78 12.43
CA PHE A 95 17.18 -14.75 13.31
C PHE A 95 18.70 -14.59 13.37
N PHE A 96 19.26 -13.80 12.46
CA PHE A 96 20.69 -13.56 12.36
C PHE A 96 20.98 -12.20 13.00
N LYS A 97 21.80 -12.21 14.04
CA LYS A 97 22.16 -11.02 14.81
C LYS A 97 22.88 -9.99 13.93
N SER A 98 23.67 -10.45 12.96
CA SER A 98 24.39 -9.60 12.00
C SER A 98 23.44 -8.74 11.15
N THR A 99 22.27 -9.25 10.77
CA THR A 99 21.31 -8.58 9.88
C THR A 99 20.32 -7.66 10.61
N LEU A 100 20.18 -7.77 11.94
CA LEU A 100 19.26 -6.94 12.73
C LEU A 100 19.47 -5.42 12.57
N PRO A 101 20.71 -4.88 12.58
CA PRO A 101 20.93 -3.44 12.37
C PRO A 101 20.40 -2.93 11.03
N TYR A 102 20.56 -3.70 9.96
CA TYR A 102 20.06 -3.37 8.63
C TYR A 102 18.52 -3.39 8.58
N MET A 103 17.90 -4.41 9.17
CA MET A 103 16.44 -4.52 9.27
C MET A 103 15.84 -3.33 10.05
N GLN A 104 16.47 -2.95 11.17
CA GLN A 104 16.05 -1.78 11.94
C GLN A 104 16.24 -0.48 11.15
N ALA A 105 17.36 -0.32 10.44
CA ALA A 105 17.60 0.87 9.62
C ALA A 105 16.55 1.04 8.51
N ARG A 106 16.15 -0.06 7.86
CA ARG A 106 15.05 -0.07 6.86
C ARG A 106 13.72 0.36 7.49
N PHE A 107 13.39 -0.16 8.67
CA PHE A 107 12.18 0.23 9.40
C PHE A 107 12.16 1.71 9.82
N ASP A 108 13.29 2.19 10.35
CA ASP A 108 13.47 3.60 10.70
C ASP A 108 13.30 4.50 9.46
N HIS A 109 13.79 4.05 8.31
CA HIS A 109 13.64 4.75 7.03
C HIS A 109 12.17 4.82 6.58
N ILE A 110 11.42 3.71 6.64
CA ILE A 110 9.97 3.70 6.35
C ILE A 110 9.24 4.70 7.25
N THR A 111 9.50 4.66 8.55
CA THR A 111 8.89 5.58 9.52
C THR A 111 9.22 7.04 9.20
N ALA A 112 10.47 7.33 8.82
CA ALA A 112 10.88 8.67 8.40
C ALA A 112 10.16 9.13 7.12
N ILE A 113 10.03 8.25 6.12
CA ILE A 113 9.31 8.52 4.87
C ILE A 113 7.85 8.86 5.15
N LEU A 114 7.17 8.10 6.01
CA LEU A 114 5.74 8.25 6.29
C LEU A 114 5.36 9.55 7.02
N ASN A 115 6.33 10.29 7.56
CA ASN A 115 6.13 11.67 8.01
C ASN A 115 5.84 12.65 6.85
N ARG A 116 5.94 12.19 5.60
CA ARG A 116 5.48 12.91 4.40
C ARG A 116 4.17 12.30 3.91
N HIS A 117 3.15 13.15 3.86
CA HIS A 117 1.80 12.78 3.42
C HIS A 117 1.61 13.09 1.93
N ASN A 118 2.26 12.34 1.05
CA ASN A 118 2.05 12.36 -0.40
C ASN A 118 2.12 10.94 -0.98
N CYS A 119 1.79 10.80 -2.27
CA CYS A 119 1.83 9.51 -2.95
C CYS A 119 3.27 9.00 -3.16
N GLU A 120 4.26 9.86 -3.44
CA GLU A 120 5.67 9.43 -3.56
C GLU A 120 6.21 8.78 -2.28
N ALA A 121 5.85 9.30 -1.11
CA ALA A 121 6.22 8.72 0.16
C ALA A 121 5.44 7.42 0.44
N ALA A 122 4.16 7.36 0.08
CA ALA A 122 3.38 6.13 0.23
C ALA A 122 3.96 4.98 -0.62
N GLU A 123 4.29 5.25 -1.88
CA GLU A 123 4.92 4.30 -2.80
C GLU A 123 6.26 3.81 -2.25
N MET A 124 7.17 4.74 -1.92
CA MET A 124 8.49 4.37 -1.41
C MET A 124 8.42 3.60 -0.08
N ALA A 125 7.50 3.97 0.80
CA ALA A 125 7.30 3.26 2.06
C ALA A 125 6.76 1.85 1.82
N LEU A 126 5.82 1.68 0.89
CA LEU A 126 5.26 0.39 0.54
C LEU A 126 6.34 -0.52 -0.05
N ASP A 127 7.13 -0.04 -1.01
CA ASP A 127 8.24 -0.80 -1.60
C ASP A 127 9.22 -1.29 -0.52
N ASN A 128 9.64 -0.39 0.39
CA ASN A 128 10.55 -0.76 1.48
C ASN A 128 9.92 -1.73 2.49
N SER A 129 8.60 -1.63 2.70
CA SER A 129 7.86 -2.51 3.61
C SER A 129 7.76 -3.92 3.03
N LEU A 130 7.41 -4.05 1.75
CA LEU A 130 7.36 -5.33 1.03
C LEU A 130 8.74 -5.99 0.96
N ASP A 131 9.80 -5.22 0.69
CA ASP A 131 11.18 -5.71 0.76
C ASP A 131 11.50 -6.28 2.15
N LEU A 132 11.14 -5.56 3.22
CA LEU A 132 11.34 -6.03 4.59
C LEU A 132 10.58 -7.34 4.88
N LEU A 133 9.36 -7.48 4.37
CA LEU A 133 8.59 -8.72 4.47
C LEU A 133 9.24 -9.87 3.69
N HIS A 134 9.84 -9.60 2.52
CA HIS A 134 10.59 -10.62 1.79
C HIS A 134 11.88 -11.04 2.52
N LEU A 135 12.57 -10.11 3.18
CA LEU A 135 13.74 -10.41 4.01
C LEU A 135 13.37 -11.12 5.32
N CYS A 136 12.19 -10.85 5.86
CA CYS A 136 11.66 -11.44 7.09
C CYS A 136 10.17 -11.75 6.95
N ARG A 137 9.85 -12.95 6.45
CA ARG A 137 8.45 -13.37 6.19
C ARG A 137 7.61 -13.42 7.47
N GLY A 138 8.26 -13.68 8.61
CA GLY A 138 7.65 -13.68 9.95
C GLY A 138 7.19 -12.31 10.45
N ASP A 139 7.59 -11.21 9.78
CA ASP A 139 7.18 -9.85 10.09
C ASP A 139 7.42 -9.43 11.56
N ASN A 140 8.62 -9.69 12.06
CA ASN A 140 8.96 -9.39 13.45
C ASN A 140 8.95 -7.88 13.79
N LEU A 141 9.00 -7.01 12.78
CA LEU A 141 8.87 -5.56 12.90
C LEU A 141 7.41 -5.07 12.71
N SER A 142 6.47 -5.97 12.49
CA SER A 142 5.03 -5.68 12.32
C SER A 142 4.70 -4.70 11.19
N VAL A 143 5.54 -4.65 10.14
CA VAL A 143 5.40 -3.72 9.01
C VAL A 143 4.18 -4.06 8.15
N ARG A 144 3.69 -5.30 8.15
CA ARG A 144 2.46 -5.65 7.41
C ARG A 144 1.25 -4.84 7.84
N SER A 145 1.25 -4.31 9.07
CA SER A 145 0.12 -3.59 9.66
C SER A 145 -0.21 -2.29 8.93
N GLN A 146 0.76 -1.68 8.24
CA GLN A 146 0.57 -0.41 7.51
C GLN A 146 0.30 -0.63 6.02
N ASP A 147 0.72 -1.75 5.44
CA ASP A 147 0.71 -1.97 3.99
C ASP A 147 -0.68 -1.85 3.35
N PRO A 148 -1.77 -2.39 3.94
CA PRO A 148 -3.10 -2.19 3.38
C PRO A 148 -3.48 -0.71 3.26
N ALA A 149 -3.12 0.11 4.25
CA ALA A 149 -3.38 1.54 4.20
C ALA A 149 -2.51 2.27 3.16
N LEU A 150 -1.30 1.78 2.90
CA LEU A 150 -0.43 2.33 1.85
C LEU A 150 -0.97 2.01 0.46
N TYR A 151 -1.35 0.76 0.18
CA TYR A 151 -2.04 0.39 -1.06
C TYR A 151 -3.30 1.23 -1.28
N LEU A 152 -4.14 1.39 -0.25
CA LEU A 152 -5.36 2.19 -0.36
C LEU A 152 -5.09 3.67 -0.64
N ARG A 153 -3.99 4.24 -0.14
CA ARG A 153 -3.57 5.63 -0.42
C ARG A 153 -3.07 5.82 -1.85
N LEU A 154 -2.69 4.74 -2.51
CA LEU A 154 -2.21 4.69 -3.89
C LEU A 154 -3.32 4.25 -4.86
N SER A 155 -4.56 4.13 -4.39
CA SER A 155 -5.71 3.64 -5.18
C SER A 155 -5.47 2.23 -5.78
N ARG A 156 -4.68 1.41 -5.09
CA ARG A 156 -4.34 0.01 -5.39
C ARG A 156 -5.19 -0.93 -4.54
N ASP A 157 -6.51 -0.75 -4.60
CA ASP A 157 -7.48 -1.41 -3.72
C ASP A 157 -7.54 -2.93 -3.92
N GLN A 158 -7.38 -3.43 -5.16
CA GLN A 158 -7.28 -4.86 -5.44
C GLN A 158 -6.05 -5.47 -4.76
N GLU A 159 -4.88 -4.84 -4.86
CA GLU A 159 -3.66 -5.35 -4.21
C GLU A 159 -3.76 -5.26 -2.69
N ALA A 160 -4.41 -4.22 -2.16
CA ALA A 160 -4.74 -4.15 -0.74
C ALA A 160 -5.61 -5.34 -0.30
N TYR A 161 -6.62 -5.69 -1.10
CA TYR A 161 -7.50 -6.82 -0.86
C TYR A 161 -6.74 -8.14 -0.88
N ASP A 162 -5.97 -8.39 -1.94
CA ASP A 162 -5.20 -9.62 -2.13
C ASP A 162 -4.20 -9.82 -0.98
N PHE A 163 -3.52 -8.76 -0.56
CA PHE A 163 -2.62 -8.77 0.59
C PHE A 163 -3.34 -9.14 1.89
N ILE A 164 -4.48 -8.50 2.19
CA ILE A 164 -5.31 -8.84 3.36
C ILE A 164 -5.76 -10.30 3.29
N ASN A 165 -6.26 -10.73 2.12
CA ASN A 165 -6.78 -12.07 1.90
C ASN A 165 -5.70 -13.16 2.06
N TRP A 166 -4.46 -12.88 1.67
CA TRP A 166 -3.35 -13.80 1.86
C TRP A 166 -3.12 -14.08 3.35
N TYR A 167 -3.03 -13.04 4.18
CA TYR A 167 -2.85 -13.23 5.63
C TYR A 167 -4.10 -13.80 6.33
N ALA A 168 -5.30 -13.45 5.86
CA ALA A 168 -6.55 -13.81 6.52
C ALA A 168 -6.94 -15.28 6.32
N VAL A 169 -6.69 -15.83 5.12
CA VAL A 169 -7.22 -17.14 4.69
C VAL A 169 -6.13 -18.21 4.56
N ARG A 170 -4.83 -17.86 4.60
CA ARG A 170 -3.77 -18.89 4.55
C ARG A 170 -3.90 -19.93 5.67
N ASP A 171 -3.29 -21.08 5.42
CA ASP A 171 -3.20 -22.19 6.37
C ASP A 171 -2.62 -21.70 7.72
N PRO A 172 -3.31 -21.96 8.86
CA PRO A 172 -2.77 -21.71 10.20
C PRO A 172 -1.41 -22.35 10.47
N SER A 173 -1.09 -23.45 9.78
CA SER A 173 0.16 -24.19 9.89
C SER A 173 1.26 -23.73 8.92
N TYR A 174 1.02 -22.64 8.17
CA TYR A 174 2.01 -22.07 7.26
C TYR A 174 3.31 -21.73 7.99
N ASP A 175 4.42 -22.32 7.53
CA ASP A 175 5.75 -22.06 8.07
C ASP A 175 6.37 -20.83 7.39
N PHE A 176 6.54 -19.75 8.15
CA PHE A 176 7.17 -18.53 7.68
C PHE A 176 8.67 -18.69 7.40
N HIS A 177 9.31 -19.73 7.93
CA HIS A 177 10.73 -19.98 7.77
C HIS A 177 11.06 -20.85 6.55
N ASP A 178 10.07 -21.57 6.02
CA ASP A 178 10.21 -22.31 4.78
C ASP A 178 10.09 -21.35 3.58
N THR A 179 11.25 -21.04 3.00
CA THR A 179 11.35 -20.10 1.88
C THR A 179 10.90 -20.71 0.56
N SER A 180 10.72 -22.03 0.50
CA SER A 180 10.20 -22.75 -0.67
C SER A 180 8.68 -22.59 -0.82
N LEU A 181 7.97 -22.23 0.26
CA LEU A 181 6.54 -21.97 0.21
C LEU A 181 6.22 -20.65 -0.52
N PRO A 182 5.08 -20.58 -1.23
CA PRO A 182 4.58 -19.33 -1.82
C PRO A 182 4.37 -18.25 -0.76
N PHE A 183 4.74 -17.01 -1.08
CA PHE A 183 4.59 -15.86 -0.19
C PHE A 183 4.02 -14.66 -0.93
N LEU A 184 2.90 -14.12 -0.44
CA LEU A 184 2.17 -12.99 -1.03
C LEU A 184 1.79 -13.20 -2.51
N GLU A 185 1.45 -14.43 -2.86
CA GLU A 185 1.19 -14.89 -4.25
C GLU A 185 -0.26 -14.73 -4.72
N LYS A 186 -1.15 -14.23 -3.85
CA LYS A 186 -2.56 -14.01 -4.22
C LYS A 186 -2.68 -12.79 -5.10
N HIS A 187 -3.47 -12.92 -6.17
CA HIS A 187 -3.69 -11.86 -7.15
C HIS A 187 -5.10 -11.96 -7.71
N ASP A 188 -5.75 -10.81 -7.89
CA ASP A 188 -7.08 -10.68 -8.49
C ASP A 188 -8.14 -11.54 -7.76
N GLU A 189 -8.03 -11.61 -6.43
CA GLU A 189 -8.99 -12.35 -5.60
C GLU A 189 -10.37 -11.64 -5.59
N ASP A 190 -11.42 -12.41 -5.31
CA ASP A 190 -12.79 -11.88 -5.34
C ASP A 190 -13.09 -10.97 -4.14
N ALA A 191 -12.88 -9.67 -4.32
CA ALA A 191 -13.19 -8.67 -3.31
C ALA A 191 -14.69 -8.52 -2.99
N PHE A 192 -15.59 -9.25 -3.64
CA PHE A 192 -17.03 -9.31 -3.32
C PHE A 192 -17.41 -10.49 -2.42
N GLU A 193 -16.47 -11.41 -2.16
CA GLU A 193 -16.73 -12.57 -1.32
C GLU A 193 -17.15 -12.17 0.10
N ALA A 194 -17.82 -13.10 0.78
CA ALA A 194 -18.31 -12.91 2.14
C ALA A 194 -17.15 -12.66 3.12
N VAL A 195 -17.41 -11.83 4.14
CA VAL A 195 -16.42 -11.53 5.16
C VAL A 195 -16.15 -12.78 6.01
N ASN A 196 -14.89 -13.18 6.08
CA ASN A 196 -14.46 -14.22 7.01
C ASN A 196 -14.58 -13.72 8.46
N GLU A 197 -15.43 -14.37 9.26
CA GLU A 197 -15.67 -14.02 10.66
C GLU A 197 -14.51 -14.42 11.59
N LYS A 198 -13.72 -15.42 11.20
CA LYS A 198 -12.61 -15.96 11.99
C LYS A 198 -11.33 -16.00 11.16
N PRO A 199 -10.83 -14.84 10.70
CA PRO A 199 -9.60 -14.80 9.92
C PRO A 199 -8.40 -15.13 10.80
N ASN A 200 -7.43 -15.86 10.23
CA ASN A 200 -6.34 -16.46 11.01
C ASN A 200 -5.37 -15.42 11.58
N PHE A 201 -4.78 -14.55 10.75
CA PHE A 201 -3.68 -13.67 11.17
C PHE A 201 -3.91 -12.20 10.81
N THR A 202 -5.01 -11.64 11.32
CA THR A 202 -5.38 -10.24 11.07
C THR A 202 -5.36 -9.41 12.35
N ASN A 203 -4.95 -8.15 12.22
CA ASN A 203 -5.01 -7.15 13.28
C ASN A 203 -6.09 -6.08 12.96
N LEU A 204 -6.25 -5.09 13.84
CA LEU A 204 -7.24 -4.02 13.64
C LEU A 204 -7.06 -3.27 12.32
N SER A 205 -5.83 -3.01 11.87
CA SER A 205 -5.60 -2.22 10.65
C SER A 205 -6.08 -2.97 9.40
N PHE A 206 -6.02 -4.30 9.39
CA PHE A 206 -6.58 -5.12 8.30
C PHE A 206 -8.09 -4.99 8.24
N PHE A 207 -8.79 -5.03 9.38
CA PHE A 207 -10.25 -4.82 9.41
C PHE A 207 -10.63 -3.42 8.96
N VAL A 208 -9.90 -2.39 9.39
CA VAL A 208 -10.13 -1.00 8.96
C VAL A 208 -9.95 -0.87 7.45
N ALA A 209 -8.86 -1.41 6.90
CA ALA A 209 -8.59 -1.38 5.47
C ALA A 209 -9.65 -2.16 4.67
N LEU A 210 -10.00 -3.38 5.09
CA LEU A 210 -11.06 -4.17 4.44
C LEU A 210 -12.42 -3.48 4.50
N THR A 211 -12.75 -2.82 5.62
CA THR A 211 -13.96 -2.00 5.74
C THR A 211 -13.95 -0.89 4.68
N LEU A 212 -12.83 -0.19 4.51
CA LEU A 212 -12.70 0.88 3.52
C LEU A 212 -12.82 0.35 2.08
N ILE A 213 -12.21 -0.80 1.76
CA ILE A 213 -12.36 -1.46 0.45
C ILE A 213 -13.84 -1.73 0.16
N LYS A 214 -14.56 -2.36 1.09
CA LYS A 214 -15.98 -2.68 0.92
C LYS A 214 -16.85 -1.42 0.81
N ILE A 215 -16.55 -0.35 1.55
CA ILE A 215 -17.23 0.94 1.42
C ILE A 215 -17.00 1.55 0.03
N ARG A 216 -15.76 1.54 -0.47
CA ARG A 216 -15.42 2.08 -1.80
C ARG A 216 -16.12 1.30 -2.90
N LEU A 217 -16.05 -0.03 -2.88
CA LEU A 217 -16.80 -0.90 -3.80
C LEU A 217 -18.30 -0.61 -3.80
N MET A 218 -18.89 -0.47 -2.61
CA MET A 218 -20.31 -0.14 -2.47
C MET A 218 -20.62 1.22 -3.10
N LYS A 219 -19.77 2.23 -2.88
CA LYS A 219 -19.94 3.58 -3.44
C LYS A 219 -19.76 3.60 -4.95
N ASP A 220 -18.80 2.86 -5.48
CA ASP A 220 -18.55 2.74 -6.91
C ASP A 220 -19.75 2.10 -7.61
N LEU A 221 -20.33 1.04 -7.04
CA LEU A 221 -21.56 0.43 -7.55
C LEU A 221 -22.79 1.33 -7.41
N GLU A 222 -22.95 2.05 -6.30
CA GLU A 222 -24.02 3.06 -6.15
C GLU A 222 -23.91 4.16 -7.22
N GLY A 223 -22.69 4.59 -7.55
CA GLY A 223 -22.40 5.53 -8.62
C GLY A 223 -22.73 4.96 -10.00
N LEU A 224 -22.23 3.76 -10.29
CA LEU A 224 -22.48 3.07 -11.56
C LEU A 224 -23.97 2.79 -11.77
N GLN A 225 -24.71 2.43 -10.71
CA GLN A 225 -26.16 2.24 -10.77
C GLN A 225 -26.89 3.51 -11.20
N LYS A 226 -26.54 4.66 -10.60
CA LYS A 226 -27.12 5.97 -10.97
C LYS A 226 -26.77 6.33 -12.41
N PHE A 227 -25.54 6.07 -12.82
CA PHE A 227 -25.09 6.31 -14.19
C PHE A 227 -25.93 5.51 -15.22
N VAL A 228 -26.06 4.20 -15.02
CA VAL A 228 -26.86 3.32 -15.91
C VAL A 228 -28.34 3.72 -15.92
N GLN A 229 -28.92 4.09 -14.77
CA GLN A 229 -30.31 4.56 -14.70
C GLN A 229 -30.52 5.90 -15.43
N SER A 230 -29.52 6.79 -15.40
CA SER A 230 -29.58 8.09 -16.08
C SER A 230 -29.35 7.99 -17.60
N LYS A 231 -28.65 6.95 -18.05
CA LYS A 231 -28.32 6.70 -19.45
C LYS A 231 -28.67 5.26 -19.80
N SER A 232 -29.94 5.01 -20.13
CA SER A 232 -30.48 3.67 -20.40
C SER A 232 -29.76 2.87 -21.51
N ASN A 233 -28.96 3.54 -22.36
CA ASN A 233 -28.16 2.92 -23.43
C ASN A 233 -26.65 2.92 -23.16
N ALA A 234 -26.19 3.20 -21.94
CA ALA A 234 -24.78 3.13 -21.58
C ALA A 234 -24.30 1.67 -21.54
N ALA A 235 -23.91 1.15 -22.70
CA ALA A 235 -23.36 -0.19 -22.85
C ALA A 235 -21.83 -0.19 -22.79
N GLY A 236 -21.26 -1.26 -22.22
CA GLY A 236 -19.83 -1.59 -22.28
C GLY A 236 -18.88 -0.43 -21.95
N GLU A 237 -18.29 0.15 -22.99
CA GLU A 237 -17.25 1.18 -22.93
C GLU A 237 -17.67 2.39 -22.07
N ALA A 238 -18.91 2.87 -22.21
CA ALA A 238 -19.39 4.02 -21.43
C ALA A 238 -19.40 3.76 -19.91
N ARG A 239 -19.58 2.50 -19.48
CA ARG A 239 -19.52 2.12 -18.05
C ARG A 239 -18.08 2.10 -17.56
N TYR A 240 -17.14 1.65 -18.38
CA TYR A 240 -15.72 1.65 -18.05
C TYR A 240 -15.13 3.06 -18.04
N ASP A 241 -15.52 3.93 -18.97
CA ASP A 241 -15.13 5.34 -18.97
C ASP A 241 -15.59 6.01 -17.67
N TYR A 242 -16.85 5.79 -17.29
CA TYR A 242 -17.39 6.27 -16.02
C TYR A 242 -16.57 5.77 -14.83
N LEU A 243 -16.25 4.46 -14.77
CA LEU A 243 -15.45 3.91 -13.68
C LEU A 243 -14.02 4.45 -13.66
N GLN A 244 -13.40 4.69 -14.82
CA GLN A 244 -12.06 5.29 -14.89
C GLN A 244 -12.03 6.72 -14.35
N GLU A 245 -13.11 7.47 -14.54
CA GLU A 245 -13.23 8.87 -14.11
C GLU A 245 -13.70 9.01 -12.66
N GLU A 246 -14.69 8.22 -12.26
CA GLU A 246 -15.48 8.46 -11.04
C GLU A 246 -15.29 7.40 -9.94
N ALA A 247 -14.77 6.20 -10.25
CA ALA A 247 -14.61 5.15 -9.24
C ALA A 247 -13.47 5.49 -8.27
N MET A 248 -13.70 5.17 -7.00
CA MET A 248 -12.73 5.29 -5.91
C MET A 248 -11.74 4.13 -5.89
N SER A 249 -12.18 2.93 -6.27
CA SER A 249 -11.37 1.71 -6.27
C SER A 249 -11.03 1.25 -7.68
N ASP A 250 -10.01 0.40 -7.80
CA ASP A 250 -9.58 -0.16 -9.07
C ASP A 250 -10.22 -1.50 -9.45
N ILE A 251 -10.88 -2.12 -8.49
CA ILE A 251 -11.39 -3.49 -8.54
C ILE A 251 -12.41 -3.69 -9.67
N LEU A 252 -13.38 -2.78 -9.82
CA LEU A 252 -14.44 -2.94 -10.84
C LEU A 252 -13.89 -2.91 -12.28
N LEU A 253 -12.73 -2.29 -12.53
CA LEU A 253 -12.14 -2.29 -13.87
C LEU A 253 -11.72 -3.69 -14.32
N LYS A 254 -11.48 -4.62 -13.38
CA LYS A 254 -11.12 -6.01 -13.66
C LYS A 254 -12.31 -6.98 -13.56
N ARG A 255 -13.54 -6.47 -13.39
CA ARG A 255 -14.75 -7.29 -13.15
C ARG A 255 -15.82 -7.10 -14.23
N PRO A 256 -15.57 -7.57 -15.48
CA PRO A 256 -16.54 -7.45 -16.56
C PRO A 256 -17.86 -8.16 -16.27
N ASP A 257 -17.81 -9.25 -15.50
CA ASP A 257 -18.97 -10.02 -15.03
C ASP A 257 -19.91 -9.19 -14.15
N ILE A 258 -19.36 -8.29 -13.32
CA ILE A 258 -20.14 -7.37 -12.51
C ILE A 258 -20.55 -6.16 -13.33
N VAL A 259 -19.61 -5.51 -14.01
CA VAL A 259 -19.86 -4.25 -14.74
C VAL A 259 -20.95 -4.41 -15.81
N ALA A 260 -21.07 -5.58 -16.43
CA ALA A 260 -22.09 -5.88 -17.44
C ALA A 260 -23.53 -5.99 -16.89
N GLN A 261 -23.75 -6.08 -15.57
CA GLN A 261 -25.09 -6.24 -15.00
C GLN A 261 -25.93 -4.95 -15.14
N ASP A 262 -27.25 -5.08 -15.28
CA ASP A 262 -28.14 -3.91 -15.41
C ASP A 262 -28.67 -3.40 -14.07
N ASN A 263 -28.51 -4.18 -13.01
CA ASN A 263 -28.98 -3.83 -11.67
C ASN A 263 -28.01 -4.33 -10.61
N TYR A 264 -27.45 -3.41 -9.83
CA TYR A 264 -26.47 -3.70 -8.79
C TYR A 264 -27.08 -3.76 -7.37
N LYS A 265 -28.40 -3.62 -7.23
CA LYS A 265 -29.06 -3.47 -5.92
C LYS A 265 -28.72 -4.58 -4.94
N GLU A 266 -28.76 -5.83 -5.38
CA GLU A 266 -28.48 -6.98 -4.51
C GLU A 266 -27.02 -6.99 -4.03
N ILE A 267 -26.08 -6.69 -4.92
CA ILE A 267 -24.65 -6.59 -4.59
C ILE A 267 -24.41 -5.43 -3.62
N ILE A 268 -25.04 -4.28 -3.84
CA ILE A 268 -24.95 -3.12 -2.95
C ILE A 268 -25.51 -3.45 -1.56
N ASP A 269 -26.65 -4.15 -1.48
CA ASP A 269 -27.26 -4.53 -0.20
C ASP A 269 -26.42 -5.60 0.54
N GLU A 270 -25.76 -6.51 -0.17
CA GLU A 270 -24.77 -7.43 0.39
C GLU A 270 -23.54 -6.68 0.92
N LEU A 271 -22.93 -5.81 0.11
CA LEU A 271 -21.78 -5.00 0.56
C LEU A 271 -22.13 -4.14 1.78
N ARG A 272 -23.34 -3.58 1.84
CA ARG A 272 -23.81 -2.84 3.02
C ARG A 272 -23.85 -3.72 4.27
N ARG A 273 -24.32 -4.98 4.16
CA ARG A 273 -24.29 -5.95 5.27
C ARG A 273 -22.86 -6.27 5.68
N GLN A 274 -21.96 -6.51 4.73
CA GLN A 274 -20.54 -6.78 4.97
C GLN A 274 -19.83 -5.60 5.65
N VAL A 275 -20.09 -4.36 5.22
CA VAL A 275 -19.54 -3.15 5.86
C VAL A 275 -19.99 -3.04 7.32
N LEU A 276 -21.27 -3.29 7.61
CA LEU A 276 -21.77 -3.28 8.98
C LEU A 276 -21.17 -4.39 9.85
N GLN A 277 -20.93 -5.57 9.27
CA GLN A 277 -20.26 -6.67 9.93
C GLN A 277 -18.80 -6.31 10.28
N LEU A 278 -18.04 -5.82 9.31
CA LEU A 278 -16.65 -5.40 9.48
C LEU A 278 -16.52 -4.25 10.49
N TYR A 279 -17.45 -3.29 10.47
CA TYR A 279 -17.48 -2.20 11.45
C TYR A 279 -17.62 -2.73 12.88
N LYS A 280 -18.48 -3.73 13.11
CA LYS A 280 -18.62 -4.38 14.42
C LYS A 280 -17.32 -5.08 14.83
N MET A 281 -16.72 -5.85 13.93
CA MET A 281 -15.46 -6.57 14.18
C MET A 281 -14.31 -5.60 14.51
N ALA A 282 -14.21 -4.48 13.77
CA ALA A 282 -13.21 -3.44 14.02
C ALA A 282 -13.42 -2.78 15.39
N LYS A 283 -14.68 -2.49 15.76
CA LYS A 283 -15.02 -1.93 17.06
C LYS A 283 -14.66 -2.88 18.21
N GLU A 284 -15.01 -4.16 18.11
CA GLU A 284 -14.70 -5.17 19.12
C GLU A 284 -13.19 -5.35 19.36
N LYS A 285 -12.38 -5.19 18.30
CA LYS A 285 -10.91 -5.30 18.38
C LYS A 285 -10.21 -4.02 18.81
N ASN A 286 -10.91 -2.89 18.84
CA ASN A 286 -10.33 -1.61 19.23
C ASN A 286 -10.40 -1.44 20.75
N LEU A 287 -9.33 -1.79 21.46
CA LEU A 287 -9.26 -1.72 22.93
C LEU A 287 -9.34 -0.29 23.51
N HIS A 288 -9.26 0.73 22.65
CA HIS A 288 -9.21 2.13 23.06
C HIS A 288 -10.52 2.89 22.84
N PHE A 289 -11.58 2.23 22.34
CA PHE A 289 -12.89 2.83 22.05
C PHE A 289 -14.08 1.92 22.41
#